data_AF-A0A9X3NJU7-F1
#
_entry.id   AF-A0A9X3NJU7-F1
#
_cell.length_a   1.000
_cell.length_b   1.000
_cell.length_c   1.000
_cell.angle_alpha   90.00
_cell.angle_beta   90.00
_cell.angle_gamma   90.00
#
_symmetry.space_group_name_H-M   'P 1'
#
loop_
_entity.id
_entity.type
_entity.pdbx_description
1 polymer ?
#
loop_
_entity_poly.entity_id
_entity_poly.type
_entity_poly.pdbx_seq_one_letter_code
_entity_poly.pdbx_strand_id
1 'polypeptide(L)'
;MANQIEQLEATVKGTLAENDFYFDQDKSIVKVPGLFTSWAASTMLLMLAGIAGLLTALVVAFVGPGEIAMSALAVGMVFLALFGWANRRPGFEVRLLRQTVAYKKALLPFHAVRPEYMFLQPGDGEIKLIFRGGGINKELATFRQREEAAALRLRQLFWELFSATDVRGIGTYGSTLTPTQWWIMGTYAVFAEVNGQQLDRFSAETSAGRALDAVTAKRILASAWSTETADQLLANVESLIAHGHREDFSQSAAVAALPQPVRDEHANLLAWIADRLAAGDRFGAEPLDGAVRRLLFLRHGAEGQHHARLYDAFVAGLRPQPGNPDSPALAEIGHLLTQLATDPAFAREEADRVALLAGHPAAHVANKHMIWDYARAMMLYRWGHQAGWFTEEYCWERMLPLARDIQRHYDSWTEMAGYYLSGRRLWAGGTPDNQDRFEKAYEKLRTDVRSPWNIVDWHHPLQRDW
;
A
#
# COMPACT_ATOMS: atom_id res chain seq x y z
N MET A 1 8.37 22.25 1.30
CA MET A 1 7.95 23.08 2.46
C MET A 1 8.06 22.20 3.68
N ALA A 2 8.80 22.61 4.71
CA ALA A 2 8.92 21.81 5.94
C ALA A 2 7.56 21.72 6.63
N ASN A 3 7.18 20.51 7.02
CA ASN A 3 5.92 20.23 7.70
C ASN A 3 5.85 21.01 9.03
N GLN A 4 4.68 21.54 9.43
CA GLN A 4 4.50 22.22 10.72
C GLN A 4 5.03 21.38 11.91
N ILE A 5 4.96 20.05 11.81
CA ILE A 5 5.44 19.15 12.86
C ILE A 5 6.97 18.98 12.84
N GLU A 6 7.62 19.02 11.68
CA GLU A 6 9.09 19.09 11.61
C GLU A 6 9.60 20.39 12.23
N GLN A 7 8.84 21.49 12.08
CA GLN A 7 9.15 22.76 12.74
C GLN A 7 8.98 22.65 14.26
N LEU A 8 7.97 21.91 14.76
CA LEU A 8 7.83 21.62 16.20
C LEU A 8 9.05 20.87 16.73
N GLU A 9 9.47 19.81 16.04
CA GLU A 9 10.63 18.99 16.40
C GLU A 9 11.94 19.80 16.37
N ALA A 10 12.15 20.58 15.31
CA ALA A 10 13.33 21.45 15.19
C ALA A 10 13.41 22.52 16.28
N THR A 11 12.25 23.00 16.78
CA THR A 11 12.20 24.04 17.83
C THR A 11 12.62 23.51 19.21
N VAL A 12 12.39 22.21 19.49
CA VAL A 12 12.76 21.60 20.77
C VAL A 12 14.16 21.01 20.77
N LYS A 13 14.72 20.72 19.59
CA LYS A 13 16.07 20.16 19.43
C LYS A 13 17.14 21.07 20.06
N GLY A 14 17.96 20.54 20.96
CA GLY A 14 19.01 21.28 21.67
C GLY A 14 18.51 22.13 22.85
N THR A 15 17.21 22.09 23.18
CA THR A 15 16.62 22.78 24.35
C THR A 15 16.45 21.81 25.53
N LEU A 16 16.11 22.33 26.71
CA LEU A 16 15.76 21.47 27.85
C LEU A 16 14.52 20.59 27.56
N ALA A 17 13.66 21.02 26.64
CA ALA A 17 12.43 20.35 26.24
C ALA A 17 12.61 19.25 25.16
N GLU A 18 13.84 18.99 24.66
CA GLU A 18 14.07 18.03 23.58
C GLU A 18 13.50 16.64 23.89
N ASN A 19 13.62 16.19 25.14
CA ASN A 19 13.14 14.88 25.59
C ASN A 19 11.70 14.89 26.13
N ASP A 20 11.04 16.06 26.15
CA ASP A 20 9.64 16.19 26.61
C ASP A 20 8.64 15.86 25.51
N PHE A 21 9.06 15.85 24.24
CA PHE A 21 8.22 15.53 23.09
C PHE A 21 8.74 14.29 22.36
N TYR A 22 7.81 13.41 22.03
CA TYR A 22 8.04 12.25 21.18
C TYR A 22 7.14 12.34 19.96
N PHE A 23 7.74 12.36 18.78
CA PHE A 23 7.01 12.45 17.52
C PHE A 23 6.92 11.07 16.88
N ASP A 24 5.71 10.50 16.87
CA ASP A 24 5.40 9.22 16.25
C ASP A 24 4.96 9.47 14.81
N GLN A 25 5.92 9.44 13.88
CA GLN A 25 5.69 9.71 12.46
C GLN A 25 4.69 8.72 11.85
N ASP A 26 4.83 7.43 12.16
CA ASP A 26 3.97 6.37 11.62
C ASP A 26 2.51 6.52 12.07
N LYS A 27 2.29 6.98 13.31
CA LYS A 27 0.92 7.17 13.84
C LYS A 27 0.39 8.59 13.69
N SER A 28 1.20 9.53 13.21
CA SER A 28 0.90 10.97 13.22
C SER A 28 0.45 11.45 14.62
N ILE A 29 1.23 11.10 15.65
CA ILE A 29 0.95 11.50 17.03
C ILE A 29 2.14 12.25 17.59
N VAL A 30 1.91 13.46 18.12
CA VAL A 30 2.87 14.10 19.04
C VAL A 30 2.50 13.68 20.45
N LYS A 31 3.41 12.97 21.13
CA LYS A 31 3.23 12.51 22.50
C LYS A 31 4.10 13.36 23.41
N VAL A 32 3.49 13.91 24.44
CA VAL A 32 4.19 14.40 25.62
C VAL A 32 4.04 13.33 26.69
N PRO A 33 5.04 12.46 26.88
CA PRO A 33 5.01 11.50 27.96
C PRO A 33 4.78 12.20 29.31
N GLY A 34 4.26 11.46 30.29
CA GLY A 34 4.23 11.96 31.66
C GLY A 34 5.65 12.21 32.12
N LEU A 35 6.14 13.45 32.01
CA LEU A 35 7.42 13.99 32.48
C LEU A 35 8.24 12.99 33.34
N PHE A 36 9.41 12.63 32.84
CA PHE A 36 10.41 11.84 33.55
C PHE A 36 10.91 12.50 34.86
N THR A 37 10.53 13.76 35.13
CA THR A 37 11.02 14.55 36.28
C THR A 37 10.17 14.48 37.54
N SER A 38 9.03 13.77 37.54
CA SER A 38 8.26 13.55 38.78
C SER A 38 7.69 12.14 38.85
N TRP A 39 8.54 11.15 39.05
CA TRP A 39 8.05 9.86 39.50
C TRP A 39 7.51 10.09 40.91
N ALA A 40 6.24 9.74 41.15
CA ALA A 40 5.78 9.65 42.53
C ALA A 40 6.72 8.69 43.25
N ALA A 41 7.14 8.99 44.48
CA ALA A 41 8.06 8.13 45.23
C ALA A 41 7.62 6.65 45.23
N SER A 42 6.30 6.42 45.19
CA SER A 42 5.66 5.11 45.05
C SER A 42 5.96 4.37 43.73
N THR A 43 6.09 5.03 42.59
CA THR A 43 6.42 4.37 41.30
C THR A 43 7.91 4.11 41.15
N MET A 44 8.76 4.97 41.73
CA MET A 44 10.20 4.72 41.86
C MET A 44 10.48 3.49 42.71
N LEU A 45 9.73 3.30 43.80
CA LEU A 45 9.81 2.10 44.63
C LEU A 45 9.47 0.83 43.85
N LEU A 46 8.49 0.85 42.93
CA LEU A 46 8.15 -0.30 42.10
C LEU A 46 9.29 -0.66 41.13
N MET A 47 9.91 0.32 40.47
CA MET A 47 11.06 0.05 39.59
C MET A 47 12.26 -0.46 40.38
N LEU A 48 12.61 0.21 41.48
CA LEU A 48 13.75 -0.17 42.31
C LEU A 48 13.56 -1.56 42.93
N ALA A 49 12.35 -1.89 43.40
CA ALA A 49 12.01 -3.23 43.88
C ALA A 49 12.08 -4.27 42.75
N GLY A 50 11.65 -3.92 41.54
CA GLY A 50 11.77 -4.76 40.35
C GLY A 50 13.21 -5.08 39.98
N ILE A 51 14.06 -4.06 39.89
CA ILE A 51 15.50 -4.19 39.59
C ILE A 51 16.20 -4.96 40.71
N ALA A 52 15.90 -4.66 41.98
CA ALA A 52 16.44 -5.39 43.12
C ALA A 52 16.07 -6.87 43.06
N GLY A 53 14.82 -7.21 42.72
CA GLY A 53 14.37 -8.59 42.53
C GLY A 53 15.12 -9.33 41.42
N LEU A 54 15.37 -8.67 40.27
CA LEU A 54 16.18 -9.23 39.18
C LEU A 54 17.64 -9.45 39.60
N LEU A 55 18.24 -8.49 40.30
CA LEU A 55 19.61 -8.60 40.81
C LEU A 55 19.74 -9.70 41.87
N THR A 56 18.77 -9.81 42.77
CA THR A 56 18.71 -10.90 43.76
C THR A 56 18.55 -12.25 43.07
N ALA A 57 17.68 -12.36 42.08
CA ALA A 57 17.52 -13.59 41.30
C ALA A 57 18.82 -14.00 40.60
N LEU A 58 19.52 -13.04 39.99
CA LEU A 58 20.81 -13.26 39.34
C LEU A 58 21.86 -13.76 40.33
N VAL A 59 22.00 -13.10 41.49
CA VAL A 59 22.98 -13.49 42.51
C VAL A 59 22.66 -14.88 43.09
N VAL A 60 21.40 -15.16 43.39
CA VAL A 60 20.98 -16.46 43.95
C VAL A 60 21.14 -17.59 42.92
N ALA A 61 20.97 -17.31 41.62
CA ALA A 61 21.18 -18.30 40.56
C ALA A 61 22.63 -18.83 40.51
N PHE A 62 23.62 -18.07 41.01
CA PHE A 62 25.02 -18.50 41.06
C PHE A 62 25.43 -19.16 42.39
N VAL A 63 24.66 -19.00 43.47
CA VAL A 63 25.12 -19.29 44.84
C VAL A 63 24.10 -20.08 45.69
N GLY A 64 22.85 -20.25 45.23
CA GLY A 64 21.77 -20.79 46.06
C GLY A 64 20.73 -21.66 45.33
N PRO A 65 19.68 -22.11 46.05
CA PRO A 65 18.64 -22.99 45.50
C PRO A 65 17.84 -22.31 44.38
N GLY A 66 17.64 -23.01 43.27
CA GLY A 66 16.96 -22.49 42.08
C GLY A 66 15.53 -21.99 42.33
N GLU A 67 14.82 -22.56 43.30
CA GLU A 67 13.46 -22.14 43.68
C GLU A 67 13.41 -20.71 44.23
N ILE A 68 14.47 -20.29 44.95
CA ILE A 68 14.58 -18.95 45.52
C ILE A 68 14.92 -17.95 44.41
N ALA A 69 15.79 -18.31 43.47
CA ALA A 69 16.10 -17.48 42.30
C ALA A 69 14.86 -17.26 41.42
N MET A 70 14.07 -18.32 41.18
CA MET A 70 12.83 -18.23 40.40
C MET A 70 11.75 -17.38 41.10
N SER A 71 11.64 -17.49 42.43
CA SER A 71 10.72 -16.67 43.21
C SER A 71 11.10 -15.18 43.19
N ALA A 72 12.39 -14.86 43.36
CA ALA A 72 12.90 -13.49 43.26
C ALA A 72 12.71 -12.91 41.85
N LEU A 73 12.91 -13.72 40.81
CA LEU A 73 12.69 -13.34 39.42
C LEU A 73 11.21 -13.02 39.17
N ALA A 74 10.31 -13.90 39.63
CA ALA A 74 8.87 -13.71 39.48
C ALA A 74 8.39 -12.44 40.19
N VAL A 75 8.83 -12.20 41.42
CA VAL A 75 8.50 -10.99 42.19
C VAL A 75 9.06 -9.73 41.52
N GLY A 76 10.31 -9.76 41.04
CA GLY A 76 10.92 -8.67 40.29
C GLY A 76 10.15 -8.34 39.00
N MET A 77 9.75 -9.36 38.25
CA MET A 77 8.93 -9.23 37.04
C MET A 77 7.54 -8.66 37.34
N VAL A 78 6.90 -9.04 38.45
CA VAL A 78 5.61 -8.48 38.87
C VAL A 78 5.74 -6.99 39.19
N PHE A 79 6.79 -6.58 39.92
CA PHE A 79 7.02 -5.17 40.21
C PHE A 79 7.32 -4.33 38.95
N LEU A 80 8.06 -4.88 38.00
CA LEU A 80 8.29 -4.25 36.69
C LEU A 80 7.00 -4.18 35.85
N ALA A 81 6.16 -5.21 35.88
CA ALA A 81 4.86 -5.21 35.22
C ALA A 81 3.90 -4.17 35.85
N LEU A 82 3.89 -4.06 37.18
CA LEU A 82 3.13 -3.04 37.91
C LEU A 82 3.65 -1.63 37.64
N PHE A 83 4.98 -1.47 37.53
CA PHE A 83 5.60 -0.22 37.09
C PHE A 83 5.16 0.15 35.67
N GLY A 84 5.26 -0.80 34.72
CA GLY A 84 4.77 -0.61 33.35
C GLY A 84 3.27 -0.33 33.26
N TRP A 85 2.46 -0.92 34.17
CA TRP A 85 1.03 -0.68 34.28
C TRP A 85 0.70 0.68 34.90
N ALA A 86 1.44 1.11 35.92
CA ALA A 86 1.29 2.43 36.53
C ALA A 86 1.66 3.56 35.55
N ASN A 87 2.64 3.31 34.68
CA ASN A 87 3.05 4.21 33.60
C ASN A 87 2.31 3.99 32.28
N ARG A 88 1.31 3.08 32.24
CA ARG A 88 0.50 2.80 31.04
C ARG A 88 -0.51 3.92 30.72
N ARG A 89 -0.56 4.98 31.53
CA ARG A 89 -1.50 6.09 31.29
C ARG A 89 -1.06 6.86 30.05
N PRO A 90 -1.98 7.11 29.10
CA PRO A 90 -1.65 7.88 27.91
C PRO A 90 -1.15 9.26 28.35
N GLY A 91 0.02 9.63 27.83
CA GLY A 91 0.55 10.99 27.92
C GLY A 91 -0.41 11.98 27.26
N PHE A 92 -0.04 13.26 27.24
CA PHE A 92 -0.77 14.21 26.41
C PHE A 92 -0.45 13.87 24.95
N GLU A 93 -1.47 13.56 24.16
CA GLU A 93 -1.34 13.14 22.77
C GLU A 93 -2.04 14.13 21.84
N VAL A 94 -1.30 14.71 20.91
CA VAL A 94 -1.87 15.43 19.77
C VAL A 94 -2.03 14.44 18.63
N ARG A 95 -3.27 14.03 18.34
CA ARG A 95 -3.60 13.07 17.29
C ARG A 95 -4.01 13.82 16.04
N LEU A 96 -3.07 13.92 15.10
CA LEU A 96 -3.20 14.82 13.97
C LEU A 96 -4.31 14.37 13.00
N LEU A 97 -4.37 13.07 12.69
CA LEU A 97 -5.38 12.50 11.77
C LEU A 97 -6.80 12.63 12.30
N ARG A 98 -6.96 12.55 13.62
CA ARG A 98 -8.26 12.69 14.28
C ARG A 98 -8.59 14.14 14.62
N GLN A 99 -7.64 15.05 14.44
CA GLN A 99 -7.74 16.44 14.88
C GLN A 99 -8.21 16.54 16.34
N THR A 100 -7.60 15.74 17.22
CA THR A 100 -7.97 15.72 18.65
C THR A 100 -6.74 15.75 19.54
N VAL A 101 -6.82 16.49 20.64
CA VAL A 101 -5.93 16.40 21.79
C VAL A 101 -6.52 15.40 22.77
N ALA A 102 -5.77 14.36 23.13
CA ALA A 102 -6.18 13.34 24.11
C ALA A 102 -5.30 13.41 25.35
N TYR A 103 -5.91 13.40 26.54
CA TYR A 103 -5.19 13.31 27.81
C TYR A 103 -6.05 12.63 28.87
N LYS A 104 -5.58 11.52 29.44
CA LYS A 104 -6.36 10.68 30.37
C LYS A 104 -7.72 10.28 29.74
N LYS A 105 -8.84 10.79 30.27
CA LYS A 105 -10.21 10.56 29.75
C LYS A 105 -10.72 11.73 28.90
N ALA A 106 -10.00 12.85 28.84
CA ALA A 106 -10.39 14.01 28.06
C ALA A 106 -9.98 13.81 26.60
N LEU A 107 -10.93 14.10 25.69
CA LEU A 107 -10.72 14.15 24.25
C LEU A 107 -11.24 15.50 23.77
N LEU A 108 -10.35 16.37 23.34
CA LEU A 108 -10.64 17.74 22.94
C LEU A 108 -10.37 17.90 21.43
N PRO A 109 -11.39 18.11 20.59
CA PRO A 109 -11.18 18.40 19.17
C PRO A 109 -10.38 19.68 18.94
N PHE A 110 -9.59 19.75 17.87
CA PHE A 110 -8.75 20.91 17.53
C PHE A 110 -9.55 22.20 17.41
N HIS A 111 -10.73 22.17 16.77
CA HIS A 111 -11.63 23.32 16.65
C HIS A 111 -12.17 23.84 18.00
N ALA A 112 -12.09 23.04 19.06
CA ALA A 112 -12.49 23.43 20.42
C ALA A 112 -11.30 23.90 21.27
N VAL A 113 -10.07 23.78 20.76
CA VAL A 113 -8.87 24.35 21.41
C VAL A 113 -8.86 25.85 21.19
N ARG A 114 -8.62 26.60 22.27
CA ARG A 114 -8.54 28.05 22.26
C ARG A 114 -7.11 28.51 22.52
N PRO A 115 -6.69 29.69 22.00
CA PRO A 115 -5.32 30.15 22.17
C PRO A 115 -4.96 30.36 23.65
N GLU A 116 -5.92 30.76 24.48
CA GLU A 116 -5.76 30.90 25.94
C GLU A 116 -5.48 29.59 26.69
N TYR A 117 -5.70 28.43 26.06
CA TYR A 117 -5.42 27.14 26.70
C TYR A 117 -3.92 26.85 26.80
N MET A 118 -3.07 27.51 26.01
CA MET A 118 -1.62 27.35 26.08
C MET A 118 -0.94 28.65 26.50
N PHE A 119 -0.25 28.60 27.63
CA PHE A 119 0.49 29.76 28.14
C PHE A 119 1.84 29.33 28.71
N LEU A 120 2.75 30.31 28.74
CA LEU A 120 4.04 30.19 29.39
C LEU A 120 3.93 30.68 30.82
N GLN A 121 4.34 29.86 31.77
CA GLN A 121 4.43 30.21 33.17
C GLN A 121 5.91 30.39 33.55
N PRO A 122 6.35 31.60 33.88
CA PRO A 122 7.72 31.84 34.35
C PRO A 122 7.92 31.24 35.76
N GLY A 123 9.07 30.64 35.98
CA GLY A 123 9.56 30.12 37.26
C GLY A 123 10.97 30.64 37.58
N ASP A 124 11.60 30.04 38.59
CA ASP A 124 12.93 30.45 39.05
C ASP A 124 14.01 29.85 38.14
N GLY A 125 14.48 30.61 37.14
CA GLY A 125 15.47 30.18 36.14
C GLY A 125 14.91 29.34 34.97
N GLU A 126 13.63 29.02 34.98
CA GLU A 126 12.95 28.16 33.99
C GLU A 126 11.61 28.76 33.53
N ILE A 127 11.15 28.33 32.35
CA ILE A 127 9.87 28.70 31.76
C ILE A 127 9.11 27.43 31.40
N LYS A 128 7.87 27.31 31.89
CA LYS A 128 7.02 26.14 31.69
C LYS A 128 5.95 26.39 30.66
N LEU A 129 5.84 25.54 29.65
CA LEU A 129 4.71 25.55 28.72
C LEU A 129 3.59 24.67 29.28
N ILE A 130 2.42 25.25 29.52
CA ILE A 130 1.28 24.57 30.15
C ILE A 130 0.07 24.58 29.23
N PHE A 131 -0.61 23.45 29.13
CA PHE A 131 -1.93 23.32 28.52
C PHE A 131 -3.02 23.23 29.60
N ARG A 132 -3.92 24.20 29.65
CA ARG A 132 -5.05 24.25 30.59
C ARG A 132 -6.34 24.67 29.87
N GLY A 133 -7.23 23.70 29.65
CA GLY A 133 -8.52 23.93 28.99
C GLY A 133 -9.19 22.62 28.58
N GLY A 134 -10.51 22.64 28.36
CA GLY A 134 -11.25 21.45 27.91
C GLY A 134 -11.13 20.22 28.82
N GLY A 135 -10.99 20.42 30.14
CA GLY A 135 -10.78 19.34 31.11
C GLY A 135 -9.34 18.80 31.19
N ILE A 136 -8.40 19.42 30.48
CA ILE A 136 -6.98 19.09 30.49
C ILE A 136 -6.22 20.15 31.30
N ASN A 137 -5.32 19.70 32.19
CA ASN A 137 -4.35 20.54 32.88
C ASN A 137 -3.03 19.78 32.94
N LYS A 138 -2.07 20.16 32.11
CA LYS A 138 -0.82 19.42 31.92
C LYS A 138 0.31 20.36 31.54
N GLU A 139 1.42 20.27 32.27
CA GLU A 139 2.71 20.81 31.84
C GLU A 139 3.20 20.00 30.63
N LEU A 140 3.39 20.70 29.52
CA LEU A 140 3.82 20.13 28.24
C LEU A 140 5.34 20.01 28.16
N ALA A 141 6.06 21.05 28.59
CA ALA A 141 7.53 21.09 28.53
C ALA A 141 8.12 22.16 29.43
N THR A 142 9.40 22.00 29.75
CA THR A 142 10.20 22.99 30.49
C THR A 142 11.39 23.49 29.66
N PHE A 143 11.58 24.81 29.68
CA PHE A 143 12.65 25.52 28.97
C PHE A 143 13.53 26.28 29.97
N ARG A 144 14.80 26.49 29.65
CA ARG A 144 15.63 27.45 30.39
C ARG A 144 15.16 28.88 30.10
N GLN A 145 15.42 29.82 31.00
CA GLN A 145 15.06 31.22 30.76
C GLN A 145 15.68 31.82 29.48
N ARG A 146 16.91 31.39 29.12
CA ARG A 146 17.56 31.77 27.84
C ARG A 146 16.90 31.17 26.58
N GLU A 147 16.02 30.19 26.74
CA GLU A 147 15.32 29.45 25.68
C GLU A 147 13.89 30.00 25.47
N GLU A 148 13.55 31.17 26.04
CA GLU A 148 12.21 31.79 25.95
C GLU A 148 11.71 31.95 24.51
N ALA A 149 12.59 32.32 23.57
CA ALA A 149 12.24 32.44 22.16
C ALA A 149 11.78 31.10 21.55
N ALA A 150 12.43 29.99 21.94
CA ALA A 150 12.03 28.65 21.50
C ALA A 150 10.70 28.24 22.13
N ALA A 151 10.47 28.56 23.41
CA ALA A 151 9.20 28.30 24.08
C ALA A 151 8.02 29.06 23.44
N LEU A 152 8.22 30.33 23.10
CA LEU A 152 7.23 31.16 22.39
C LEU A 152 6.95 30.62 20.98
N ARG A 153 8.00 30.25 20.25
CA ARG A 153 7.88 29.66 18.91
C ARG A 153 7.13 28.33 18.95
N LEU A 154 7.44 27.47 19.91
CA LEU A 154 6.77 26.18 20.08
C LEU A 154 5.27 26.37 20.37
N ARG A 155 4.93 27.30 21.27
CA ARG A 155 3.53 27.66 21.55
C ARG A 155 2.81 28.12 20.29
N GLN A 156 3.45 28.99 19.50
CA GLN A 156 2.87 29.48 18.25
C GLN A 156 2.65 28.35 17.25
N LEU A 157 3.62 27.47 17.06
CA LEU A 157 3.49 26.31 16.16
C LEU A 157 2.39 25.34 16.59
N PHE A 158 2.21 25.09 17.90
CA PHE A 158 1.08 24.31 18.38
C PHE A 158 -0.25 25.00 18.10
N TRP A 159 -0.33 26.32 18.27
CA TRP A 159 -1.54 27.07 17.93
C TRP A 159 -1.83 27.04 16.43
N GLU A 160 -0.82 27.25 15.59
CA GLU A 160 -0.93 27.12 14.14
C GLU A 160 -1.39 25.71 13.76
N LEU A 161 -0.89 24.66 14.41
CA LEU A 161 -1.31 23.28 14.17
C LEU A 161 -2.77 23.00 14.59
N PHE A 162 -3.21 23.51 15.74
CA PHE A 162 -4.59 23.33 16.21
C PHE A 162 -5.60 24.18 15.44
N SER A 163 -5.17 25.32 14.92
CA SER A 163 -5.98 26.21 14.08
C SER A 163 -5.86 25.89 12.59
N ALA A 164 -4.88 25.08 12.18
CA ALA A 164 -4.67 24.69 10.80
C ALA A 164 -5.85 23.86 10.29
N THR A 165 -6.47 24.39 9.23
CA THR A 165 -7.33 23.63 8.33
C THR A 165 -6.55 22.87 7.27
N ASP A 166 -5.22 23.04 7.20
CA ASP A 166 -4.37 22.37 6.21
C ASP A 166 -4.10 20.91 6.60
N VAL A 167 -5.08 20.09 6.25
CA VAL A 167 -5.07 18.64 6.39
C VAL A 167 -3.93 18.01 5.58
N ARG A 168 -3.45 18.64 4.49
CA ARG A 168 -2.39 18.08 3.64
C ARG A 168 -1.04 18.09 4.35
N GLY A 169 -0.69 19.19 5.00
CA GLY A 169 0.52 19.26 5.83
C GLY A 169 0.53 18.18 6.92
N ILE A 170 -0.63 17.90 7.53
CA ILE A 170 -0.76 16.80 8.50
C ILE A 170 -0.62 15.42 7.83
N GLY A 171 -1.25 15.23 6.67
CA GLY A 171 -1.28 13.97 5.93
C GLY A 171 0.10 13.53 5.40
N THR A 172 0.99 14.47 5.09
CA THR A 172 2.35 14.19 4.59
C THR A 172 3.41 14.15 5.71
N TYR A 173 3.02 14.09 6.99
CA TYR A 173 4.00 14.07 8.07
C TYR A 173 4.91 12.84 8.07
N GLY A 174 6.23 13.09 8.09
CA GLY A 174 7.26 12.07 7.97
C GLY A 174 7.52 11.60 6.54
N SER A 175 6.89 12.23 5.54
CA SER A 175 7.12 11.93 4.13
C SER A 175 8.06 12.94 3.49
N THR A 176 9.02 12.45 2.72
CA THR A 176 9.90 13.24 1.86
C THR A 176 9.38 13.39 0.43
N LEU A 177 8.23 12.78 0.13
CA LEU A 177 7.68 12.74 -1.22
C LEU A 177 7.12 14.10 -1.65
N THR A 178 7.39 14.45 -2.91
CA THR A 178 6.82 15.62 -3.57
C THR A 178 5.35 15.39 -3.94
N PRO A 179 4.58 16.45 -4.26
CA PRO A 179 3.21 16.29 -4.74
C PRO A 179 3.09 15.39 -5.99
N THR A 180 4.03 15.47 -6.93
CA THR A 180 4.00 14.60 -8.11
C THR A 180 4.30 13.14 -7.75
N GLN A 181 5.24 12.88 -6.85
CA GLN A 181 5.52 11.52 -6.37
C GLN A 181 4.32 10.93 -5.62
N TRP A 182 3.67 11.71 -4.74
CA TRP A 182 2.41 11.32 -4.10
C TRP A 182 1.33 10.96 -5.12
N TRP A 183 1.16 11.77 -6.17
CA TRP A 183 0.21 11.47 -7.24
C TRP A 183 0.55 10.13 -7.91
N ILE A 184 1.82 9.89 -8.27
CA ILE A 184 2.26 8.64 -8.88
C ILE A 184 1.95 7.44 -7.97
N MET A 185 2.25 7.53 -6.66
CA MET A 185 1.94 6.50 -5.65
C MET A 185 0.43 6.20 -5.61
N GLY A 186 -0.41 7.21 -5.84
CA GLY A 186 -1.86 7.10 -5.84
C GLY A 186 -2.40 6.15 -6.91
N THR A 187 -1.71 5.99 -8.04
CA THR A 187 -2.21 5.16 -9.16
C THR A 187 -2.22 3.67 -8.85
N TYR A 188 -1.35 3.22 -7.94
CA TYR A 188 -1.24 1.82 -7.51
C TYR A 188 -1.53 1.63 -6.02
N ALA A 189 -2.09 2.65 -5.35
CA ALA A 189 -2.30 2.68 -3.92
C ALA A 189 -3.11 1.47 -3.40
N VAL A 190 -4.14 1.04 -4.14
CA VAL A 190 -4.92 -0.16 -3.77
C VAL A 190 -4.03 -1.39 -3.73
N PHE A 191 -3.17 -1.56 -4.74
CA PHE A 191 -2.28 -2.73 -4.80
C PHE A 191 -1.25 -2.70 -3.68
N ALA A 192 -0.67 -1.53 -3.41
CA ALA A 192 0.28 -1.34 -2.32
C ALA A 192 -0.35 -1.60 -0.95
N GLU A 193 -1.55 -1.05 -0.67
CA GLU A 193 -2.29 -1.26 0.57
C GLU A 193 -2.63 -2.75 0.78
N VAL A 194 -3.11 -3.44 -0.26
CA VAL A 194 -3.36 -4.89 -0.20
C VAL A 194 -2.09 -5.64 0.19
N ASN A 195 -0.91 -5.24 -0.31
CA ASN A 195 0.36 -5.87 0.03
C ASN A 195 1.01 -5.33 1.31
N GLY A 196 0.31 -4.49 2.08
CA GLY A 196 0.83 -3.92 3.34
C GLY A 196 1.99 -2.95 3.15
N GLN A 197 2.14 -2.37 1.96
CA GLN A 197 3.18 -1.39 1.68
C GLN A 197 2.75 0.01 2.13
N GLN A 198 3.69 0.75 2.71
CA GLN A 198 3.47 2.14 3.08
C GLN A 198 3.35 3.02 1.83
N LEU A 199 2.54 4.08 1.90
CA LEU A 199 2.28 4.98 0.77
C LEU A 199 2.98 6.34 0.91
N ASP A 200 3.59 6.61 2.06
CA ASP A 200 4.24 7.87 2.40
C ASP A 200 5.73 7.93 2.07
N ARG A 201 6.28 6.85 1.52
CA ARG A 201 7.69 6.75 1.13
C ARG A 201 7.86 5.73 0.01
N PHE A 202 8.90 5.90 -0.80
CA PHE A 202 9.19 4.94 -1.86
C PHE A 202 9.78 3.63 -1.29
N SER A 203 10.67 3.72 -0.29
CA SER A 203 11.31 2.58 0.39
C SER A 203 11.41 2.76 1.92
N ALA A 204 11.64 1.68 2.68
CA ALA A 204 11.94 1.78 4.10
C ALA A 204 13.38 2.32 4.31
N GLU A 205 13.51 3.44 5.03
CA GLU A 205 14.74 4.23 5.10
C GLU A 205 15.87 3.62 5.97
N THR A 206 15.60 2.57 6.74
CA THR A 206 16.65 1.93 7.56
C THR A 206 17.47 0.93 6.74
N SER A 207 18.78 0.88 6.94
CA SER A 207 19.67 -0.08 6.25
C SER A 207 19.29 -1.55 6.52
N ALA A 208 18.87 -1.86 7.76
CA ALA A 208 18.36 -3.18 8.12
C ALA A 208 16.98 -3.48 7.49
N GLY A 209 16.08 -2.49 7.46
CA GLY A 209 14.76 -2.62 6.81
C GLY A 209 14.88 -2.78 5.29
N ARG A 210 15.75 -2.01 4.64
CA ARG A 210 16.01 -2.08 3.20
C ARG A 210 16.51 -3.47 2.77
N ALA A 211 17.39 -4.10 3.56
CA ALA A 211 17.87 -5.45 3.26
C ALA A 211 16.74 -6.49 3.34
N LEU A 212 15.86 -6.38 4.34
CA LEU A 212 14.70 -7.26 4.49
C LEU A 212 13.67 -7.03 3.37
N ASP A 213 13.46 -5.79 2.97
CA ASP A 213 12.61 -5.40 1.85
C ASP A 213 13.16 -5.93 0.53
N ALA A 214 14.49 -5.88 0.32
CA ALA A 214 15.12 -6.40 -0.89
C ALA A 214 14.93 -7.91 -1.06
N VAL A 215 15.10 -8.68 0.02
CA VAL A 215 14.85 -10.13 0.01
C VAL A 215 13.36 -10.41 -0.25
N THR A 216 12.48 -9.66 0.41
CA THR A 216 11.04 -9.82 0.25
C THR A 216 10.57 -9.48 -1.16
N ALA A 217 11.06 -8.37 -1.73
CA ALA A 217 10.76 -7.95 -3.09
C ALA A 217 11.26 -8.97 -4.10
N LYS A 218 12.51 -9.42 -4.01
CA LYS A 218 13.05 -10.47 -4.90
C LYS A 218 12.24 -11.76 -4.84
N ARG A 219 11.80 -12.18 -3.64
CA ARG A 219 10.95 -13.35 -3.47
C ARG A 219 9.59 -13.17 -4.15
N ILE A 220 8.94 -12.01 -3.98
CA ILE A 220 7.65 -11.71 -4.64
C ILE A 220 7.83 -11.69 -6.16
N LEU A 221 8.89 -11.06 -6.66
CA LEU A 221 9.21 -11.00 -8.08
C LEU A 221 9.47 -12.40 -8.66
N ALA A 222 10.21 -13.26 -7.96
CA ALA A 222 10.45 -14.62 -8.41
C ALA A 222 9.17 -15.47 -8.37
N SER A 223 8.38 -15.41 -7.29
CA SER A 223 7.22 -16.29 -7.12
C SER A 223 5.99 -15.87 -7.91
N ALA A 224 5.72 -14.56 -8.02
CA ALA A 224 4.50 -14.04 -8.63
C ALA A 224 4.70 -13.51 -10.05
N TRP A 225 5.94 -13.20 -10.44
CA TRP A 225 6.27 -12.62 -11.74
C TRP A 225 7.37 -13.40 -12.49
N SER A 226 7.80 -14.54 -11.94
CA SER A 226 8.88 -15.37 -12.53
C SER A 226 10.11 -14.54 -12.93
N THR A 227 10.45 -13.56 -12.10
CA THR A 227 11.48 -12.55 -12.38
C THR A 227 12.59 -12.62 -11.35
N GLU A 228 13.81 -12.90 -11.80
CA GLU A 228 15.01 -12.97 -10.96
C GLU A 228 16.06 -11.90 -11.32
N THR A 229 15.90 -11.22 -12.46
CA THR A 229 16.82 -10.19 -12.94
C THR A 229 16.13 -8.89 -13.31
N ALA A 230 16.91 -7.81 -13.37
CA ALA A 230 16.43 -6.49 -13.78
C ALA A 230 15.88 -6.49 -15.22
N ASP A 231 16.52 -7.21 -16.14
CA ASP A 231 16.10 -7.27 -17.55
C ASP A 231 14.77 -8.00 -17.71
N GLN A 232 14.56 -9.10 -16.97
CA GLN A 232 13.28 -9.81 -16.94
C GLN A 232 12.17 -8.91 -16.36
N LEU A 233 12.48 -8.13 -15.33
CA LEU A 233 11.53 -7.19 -14.74
C LEU A 233 11.11 -6.12 -15.76
N LEU A 234 12.07 -5.55 -16.49
CA LEU A 234 11.81 -4.56 -17.53
C LEU A 234 10.98 -5.14 -18.67
N ALA A 235 11.28 -6.37 -19.11
CA ALA A 235 10.48 -7.06 -20.13
C ALA A 235 9.03 -7.26 -19.67
N ASN A 236 8.81 -7.62 -18.40
CA ASN A 236 7.47 -7.73 -17.82
C ASN A 236 6.75 -6.38 -17.75
N VAL A 237 7.45 -5.31 -17.37
CA VAL A 237 6.91 -3.95 -17.37
C VAL A 237 6.50 -3.50 -18.77
N GLU A 238 7.38 -3.69 -19.76
CA GLU A 238 7.11 -3.34 -21.15
C GLU A 238 5.92 -4.13 -21.71
N SER A 239 5.83 -5.42 -21.39
CA SER A 239 4.68 -6.26 -21.75
C SER A 239 3.36 -5.74 -21.17
N LEU A 240 3.33 -5.37 -19.88
CA LEU A 240 2.16 -4.75 -19.24
C LEU A 240 1.77 -3.43 -19.91
N ILE A 241 2.76 -2.59 -20.25
CA ILE A 241 2.51 -1.27 -20.84
C ILE A 241 2.05 -1.38 -22.30
N ALA A 242 2.58 -2.31 -23.08
CA ALA A 242 2.26 -2.46 -24.50
C ALA A 242 0.97 -3.26 -24.72
N HIS A 243 0.87 -4.44 -24.13
CA HIS A 243 -0.19 -5.40 -24.37
C HIS A 243 -1.06 -5.58 -23.13
N GLY A 244 -0.45 -6.00 -22.02
CA GLY A 244 -1.11 -6.20 -20.73
C GLY A 244 -2.32 -7.15 -20.79
N HIS A 245 -3.00 -7.32 -19.67
CA HIS A 245 -4.18 -8.18 -19.58
C HIS A 245 -5.40 -7.54 -20.24
N ARG A 246 -5.37 -6.22 -20.49
CA ARG A 246 -6.46 -5.52 -21.18
C ARG A 246 -6.72 -6.04 -22.60
N GLU A 247 -5.75 -6.66 -23.26
CA GLU A 247 -5.97 -7.31 -24.55
C GLU A 247 -6.92 -8.51 -24.39
N ASP A 248 -6.68 -9.38 -23.42
CA ASP A 248 -7.58 -10.50 -23.08
C ASP A 248 -9.00 -10.00 -22.74
N PHE A 249 -9.09 -8.90 -21.99
CA PHE A 249 -10.39 -8.29 -21.66
C PHE A 249 -11.11 -7.80 -22.91
N SER A 250 -10.37 -7.24 -23.87
CA SER A 250 -10.94 -6.75 -25.13
C SER A 250 -11.43 -7.89 -26.00
N GLN A 251 -10.70 -9.00 -26.04
CA GLN A 251 -11.13 -10.23 -26.73
C GLN A 251 -12.39 -10.81 -26.09
N SER A 252 -12.40 -10.92 -24.75
CA SER A 252 -13.57 -11.36 -23.99
C SER A 252 -14.78 -10.45 -24.22
N ALA A 253 -14.55 -9.13 -24.32
CA ALA A 253 -15.60 -8.16 -24.60
C ALA A 253 -16.16 -8.29 -26.03
N ALA A 254 -15.34 -8.68 -27.01
CA ALA A 254 -15.80 -8.96 -28.36
C ALA A 254 -16.77 -10.16 -28.38
N VAL A 255 -16.46 -11.22 -27.63
CA VAL A 255 -17.37 -12.36 -27.43
C VAL A 255 -18.62 -11.92 -26.66
N ALA A 256 -18.47 -11.08 -25.63
CA ALA A 256 -19.58 -10.58 -24.82
C ALA A 256 -20.58 -9.73 -25.63
N ALA A 257 -20.14 -9.14 -26.74
CA ALA A 257 -21.00 -8.40 -27.66
C ALA A 257 -21.86 -9.30 -28.57
N LEU A 258 -21.55 -10.59 -28.68
CA LEU A 258 -22.33 -11.55 -29.48
C LEU A 258 -23.71 -11.82 -28.85
N PRO A 259 -24.72 -12.27 -29.61
CA PRO A 259 -26.02 -12.65 -29.06
C PRO A 259 -25.91 -13.73 -27.97
N GLN A 260 -26.80 -13.69 -26.96
CA GLN A 260 -26.78 -14.63 -25.83
C GLN A 260 -26.61 -16.12 -26.24
N PRO A 261 -27.36 -16.66 -27.22
CA PRO A 261 -27.21 -18.06 -27.62
C PRO A 261 -25.80 -18.40 -28.13
N VAL A 262 -25.12 -17.44 -28.75
CA VAL A 262 -23.75 -17.61 -29.26
C VAL A 262 -22.73 -17.53 -28.12
N ARG A 263 -23.00 -16.71 -27.09
CA ARG A 263 -22.19 -16.71 -25.86
C ARG A 263 -22.31 -18.02 -25.09
N ASP A 264 -23.52 -18.57 -25.02
CA ASP A 264 -23.77 -19.86 -24.39
C ASP A 264 -23.04 -20.99 -25.16
N GLU A 265 -23.06 -20.95 -26.49
CA GLU A 265 -22.26 -21.86 -27.34
C GLU A 265 -20.76 -21.75 -27.02
N HIS A 266 -20.22 -20.53 -26.94
CA HIS A 266 -18.82 -20.29 -26.61
C HIS A 266 -18.44 -20.88 -25.23
N ALA A 267 -19.25 -20.61 -24.20
CA ALA A 267 -19.02 -21.15 -22.86
C ALA A 267 -19.09 -22.68 -22.82
N ASN A 268 -20.05 -23.28 -23.53
CA ASN A 268 -20.18 -24.73 -23.64
C ASN A 268 -18.99 -25.37 -24.37
N LEU A 269 -18.47 -24.72 -25.43
CA LEU A 269 -17.28 -25.18 -26.14
C LEU A 269 -16.04 -25.15 -25.24
N LEU A 270 -15.83 -24.07 -24.49
CA LEU A 270 -14.72 -23.97 -23.54
C LEU A 270 -14.75 -25.11 -22.51
N ALA A 271 -15.90 -25.33 -21.88
CA ALA A 271 -16.07 -26.39 -20.88
C ALA A 271 -15.86 -27.78 -21.50
N TRP A 272 -16.46 -28.04 -22.66
CA TRP A 272 -16.33 -29.32 -23.34
C TRP A 272 -14.89 -29.61 -23.77
N ILE A 273 -14.18 -28.62 -24.34
CA ILE A 273 -12.77 -28.75 -24.73
C ILE A 273 -11.91 -29.09 -23.50
N ALA A 274 -12.11 -28.38 -22.39
CA ALA A 274 -11.38 -28.63 -21.15
C ALA A 274 -11.62 -30.05 -20.62
N ASP A 275 -12.86 -30.53 -20.62
CA ASP A 275 -13.21 -31.89 -20.20
C ASP A 275 -12.54 -32.96 -21.07
N ARG A 276 -12.48 -32.76 -22.39
CA ARG A 276 -11.80 -33.67 -23.32
C ARG A 276 -10.29 -33.71 -23.10
N LEU A 277 -9.66 -32.56 -22.91
CA LEU A 277 -8.23 -32.47 -22.61
C LEU A 277 -7.91 -33.15 -21.27
N ALA A 278 -8.75 -32.96 -20.25
CA ALA A 278 -8.64 -33.66 -18.97
C ALA A 278 -8.82 -35.18 -19.10
N ALA A 279 -9.63 -35.64 -20.06
CA ALA A 279 -9.79 -37.05 -20.41
C ALA A 279 -8.62 -37.64 -21.23
N GLY A 280 -7.62 -36.83 -21.60
CA GLY A 280 -6.40 -37.26 -22.29
C GLY A 280 -6.41 -37.07 -23.81
N ASP A 281 -7.42 -36.40 -24.37
CA ASP A 281 -7.42 -36.02 -25.78
C ASP A 281 -6.28 -35.04 -26.10
N ARG A 282 -5.91 -34.97 -27.37
CA ARG A 282 -4.85 -34.08 -27.86
C ARG A 282 -5.35 -33.26 -29.05
N PHE A 283 -4.87 -32.03 -29.16
CA PHE A 283 -5.03 -31.22 -30.36
C PHE A 283 -4.45 -31.96 -31.59
N GLY A 284 -5.09 -31.80 -32.75
CA GLY A 284 -4.84 -32.55 -33.98
C GLY A 284 -5.79 -33.71 -34.25
N ALA A 285 -6.79 -33.94 -33.38
CA ALA A 285 -7.70 -35.08 -33.48
C ALA A 285 -9.17 -34.66 -33.37
N GLU A 286 -10.02 -35.23 -34.23
CA GLU A 286 -11.47 -35.06 -34.11
C GLU A 286 -12.03 -35.89 -32.94
N PRO A 287 -13.09 -35.43 -32.26
CA PRO A 287 -13.89 -34.22 -32.54
C PRO A 287 -13.35 -32.92 -31.92
N LEU A 288 -12.19 -32.96 -31.23
CA LEU A 288 -11.66 -31.84 -30.46
C LEU A 288 -11.30 -30.64 -31.35
N ASP A 289 -10.62 -30.90 -32.47
CA ASP A 289 -10.17 -29.84 -33.38
C ASP A 289 -11.33 -29.06 -34.00
N GLY A 290 -12.42 -29.74 -34.39
CA GLY A 290 -13.63 -29.08 -34.85
C GLY A 290 -14.18 -28.07 -33.84
N ALA A 291 -14.20 -28.44 -32.56
CA ALA A 291 -14.62 -27.57 -31.48
C ALA A 291 -13.66 -26.39 -31.28
N VAL A 292 -12.34 -26.61 -31.34
CA VAL A 292 -11.34 -25.55 -31.21
C VAL A 292 -11.43 -24.54 -32.36
N ARG A 293 -11.60 -25.00 -33.60
CA ARG A 293 -11.81 -24.10 -34.76
C ARG A 293 -13.08 -23.27 -34.60
N ARG A 294 -14.16 -23.88 -34.09
CA ARG A 294 -15.40 -23.14 -33.80
C ARG A 294 -15.19 -22.10 -32.70
N LEU A 295 -14.48 -22.44 -31.63
CA LEU A 295 -14.12 -21.51 -30.56
C LEU A 295 -13.33 -20.31 -31.08
N LEU A 296 -12.30 -20.55 -31.90
CA LEU A 296 -11.51 -19.48 -32.55
C LEU A 296 -12.38 -18.58 -33.44
N PHE A 297 -13.33 -19.17 -34.17
CA PHE A 297 -14.26 -18.40 -34.99
C PHE A 297 -15.14 -17.46 -34.15
N LEU A 298 -15.66 -17.96 -33.02
CA LEU A 298 -16.45 -17.15 -32.09
C LEU A 298 -15.62 -16.05 -31.43
N ARG A 299 -14.36 -16.34 -31.08
CA ARG A 299 -13.45 -15.39 -30.42
C ARG A 299 -13.02 -14.24 -31.34
N HIS A 300 -12.72 -14.53 -32.61
CA HIS A 300 -12.10 -13.58 -33.53
C HIS A 300 -13.03 -13.02 -34.61
N GLY A 301 -14.27 -13.52 -34.70
CA GLY A 301 -15.25 -13.05 -35.68
C GLY A 301 -14.74 -13.17 -37.12
N ALA A 302 -14.60 -12.04 -37.82
CA ALA A 302 -14.17 -11.99 -39.22
C ALA A 302 -12.77 -12.61 -39.44
N GLU A 303 -11.87 -12.48 -38.46
CA GLU A 303 -10.52 -13.05 -38.51
C GLU A 303 -10.49 -14.54 -38.08
N GLY A 304 -11.63 -15.11 -37.70
CA GLY A 304 -11.75 -16.48 -37.23
C GLY A 304 -11.24 -17.53 -38.21
N GLN A 305 -11.45 -17.31 -39.53
CA GLN A 305 -10.92 -18.22 -40.56
C GLN A 305 -9.40 -18.16 -40.68
N HIS A 306 -8.80 -16.98 -40.48
CA HIS A 306 -7.35 -16.84 -40.45
C HIS A 306 -6.78 -17.56 -39.21
N HIS A 307 -7.37 -17.37 -38.03
CA HIS A 307 -6.96 -18.03 -36.80
C HIS A 307 -7.13 -19.56 -36.86
N ALA A 308 -8.19 -20.07 -37.48
CA ALA A 308 -8.37 -21.52 -37.69
C ALA A 308 -7.26 -22.11 -38.58
N ARG A 309 -6.83 -21.40 -39.63
CA ARG A 309 -5.69 -21.84 -40.48
C ARG A 309 -4.37 -21.83 -39.71
N LEU A 310 -4.15 -20.80 -38.90
CA LEU A 310 -2.96 -20.72 -38.05
C LEU A 310 -2.95 -21.79 -36.96
N TYR A 311 -4.11 -22.15 -36.44
CA TYR A 311 -4.26 -23.29 -35.54
C TYR A 311 -3.81 -24.60 -36.20
N ASP A 312 -4.28 -24.89 -37.41
CA ASP A 312 -3.85 -26.09 -38.15
C ASP A 312 -2.33 -26.11 -38.35
N ALA A 313 -1.74 -24.95 -38.70
CA ALA A 313 -0.30 -24.81 -38.85
C ALA A 313 0.44 -24.99 -37.51
N PHE A 314 -0.09 -24.46 -36.41
CA PHE A 314 0.48 -24.60 -35.07
C PHE A 314 0.47 -26.07 -34.61
N VAL A 315 -0.63 -26.78 -34.82
CA VAL A 315 -0.73 -28.23 -34.55
C VAL A 315 0.27 -29.02 -35.41
N ALA A 316 0.48 -28.62 -36.66
CA ALA A 316 1.50 -29.19 -37.55
C ALA A 316 2.95 -28.83 -37.16
N GLY A 317 3.15 -28.02 -36.13
CA GLY A 317 4.47 -27.70 -35.58
C GLY A 317 4.99 -26.30 -35.88
N LEU A 318 4.22 -25.44 -36.58
CA LEU A 318 4.61 -24.05 -36.80
C LEU A 318 4.66 -23.30 -35.46
N ARG A 319 5.69 -22.47 -35.28
CA ARG A 319 5.88 -21.65 -34.08
C ARG A 319 6.13 -20.20 -34.48
N PRO A 320 5.81 -19.23 -33.61
CA PRO A 320 6.09 -17.81 -33.86
C PRO A 320 7.57 -17.57 -34.18
N GLN A 321 7.83 -16.75 -35.20
CA GLN A 321 9.18 -16.36 -35.64
C GLN A 321 9.30 -14.84 -35.81
N PRO A 322 10.43 -14.21 -35.43
CA PRO A 322 10.64 -12.79 -35.65
C PRO A 322 10.49 -12.40 -37.14
N GLY A 323 9.78 -11.31 -37.40
CA GLY A 323 9.60 -10.76 -38.76
C GLY A 323 8.50 -11.41 -39.61
N ASN A 324 7.85 -12.47 -39.14
CA ASN A 324 6.66 -13.03 -39.80
C ASN A 324 5.39 -12.29 -39.30
N PRO A 325 4.55 -11.76 -40.21
CA PRO A 325 3.31 -11.04 -39.85
C PRO A 325 2.29 -11.90 -39.08
N ASP A 326 2.29 -13.23 -39.25
CA ASP A 326 1.36 -14.14 -38.58
C ASP A 326 1.84 -14.55 -37.17
N SER A 327 3.07 -14.20 -36.79
CA SER A 327 3.67 -14.59 -35.51
C SER A 327 2.89 -14.13 -34.27
N PRO A 328 2.34 -12.90 -34.22
CA PRO A 328 1.53 -12.49 -33.08
C PRO A 328 0.29 -13.36 -32.88
N ALA A 329 -0.48 -13.62 -33.96
CA ALA A 329 -1.66 -14.47 -33.90
C ALA A 329 -1.30 -15.94 -33.58
N LEU A 330 -0.17 -16.45 -34.09
CA LEU A 330 0.34 -17.77 -33.70
C LEU A 330 0.74 -17.85 -32.22
N ALA A 331 1.31 -16.78 -31.66
CA ALA A 331 1.66 -16.72 -30.25
C ALA A 331 0.42 -16.70 -29.36
N GLU A 332 -0.61 -15.95 -29.75
CA GLU A 332 -1.90 -15.90 -29.07
C GLU A 332 -2.58 -17.29 -29.07
N ILE A 333 -2.65 -17.95 -30.23
CA ILE A 333 -3.19 -19.31 -30.33
C ILE A 333 -2.41 -20.26 -29.41
N GLY A 334 -1.08 -20.20 -29.43
CA GLY A 334 -0.25 -21.01 -28.54
C GLY A 334 -0.53 -20.78 -27.06
N HIS A 335 -0.76 -19.52 -26.66
CA HIS A 335 -1.13 -19.16 -25.29
C HIS A 335 -2.50 -19.74 -24.90
N LEU A 336 -3.53 -19.53 -25.74
CA LEU A 336 -4.88 -20.05 -25.52
C LEU A 336 -4.88 -21.58 -25.38
N LEU A 337 -4.21 -22.29 -26.29
CA LEU A 337 -4.14 -23.76 -26.24
C LEU A 337 -3.41 -24.25 -24.99
N THR A 338 -2.37 -23.53 -24.55
CA THR A 338 -1.66 -23.84 -23.31
C THR A 338 -2.59 -23.67 -22.12
N GLN A 339 -3.29 -22.54 -22.01
CA GLN A 339 -4.25 -22.30 -20.93
C GLN A 339 -5.34 -23.38 -20.88
N LEU A 340 -5.96 -23.71 -22.03
CA LEU A 340 -6.95 -24.78 -22.11
C LEU A 340 -6.43 -26.15 -21.65
N ALA A 341 -5.16 -26.45 -21.90
CA ALA A 341 -4.56 -27.75 -21.57
C ALA A 341 -4.01 -27.82 -20.15
N THR A 342 -3.54 -26.70 -19.58
CA THR A 342 -2.79 -26.70 -18.31
C THR A 342 -3.53 -26.05 -17.15
N ASP A 343 -4.55 -25.23 -17.40
CA ASP A 343 -5.30 -24.51 -16.39
C ASP A 343 -6.77 -25.01 -16.32
N PRO A 344 -7.11 -25.85 -15.33
CA PRO A 344 -8.47 -26.36 -15.15
C PRO A 344 -9.52 -25.30 -14.82
N ALA A 345 -9.11 -24.09 -14.41
CA ALA A 345 -10.02 -22.99 -14.09
C ALA A 345 -10.30 -22.09 -15.31
N PHE A 346 -9.40 -22.04 -16.29
CA PHE A 346 -9.45 -21.13 -17.42
C PHE A 346 -10.80 -21.10 -18.14
N ALA A 347 -11.37 -22.26 -18.49
CA ALA A 347 -12.63 -22.34 -19.22
C ALA A 347 -13.79 -21.65 -18.47
N ARG A 348 -13.86 -21.84 -17.15
CA ARG A 348 -14.87 -21.20 -16.28
C ARG A 348 -14.57 -19.70 -16.12
N GLU A 349 -13.32 -19.34 -15.85
CA GLU A 349 -12.90 -17.96 -15.66
C GLU A 349 -13.16 -17.09 -16.90
N GLU A 350 -12.91 -17.63 -18.09
CA GLU A 350 -13.18 -16.93 -19.35
C GLU A 350 -14.69 -16.79 -19.59
N ALA A 351 -15.49 -17.82 -19.31
CA ALA A 351 -16.96 -17.74 -19.42
C ALA A 351 -17.54 -16.68 -18.45
N ASP A 352 -17.07 -16.67 -17.20
CA ASP A 352 -17.47 -15.70 -16.19
C ASP A 352 -17.03 -14.28 -16.56
N ARG A 353 -15.83 -14.12 -17.14
CA ARG A 353 -15.33 -12.84 -17.66
C ARG A 353 -16.19 -12.32 -18.82
N VAL A 354 -16.55 -13.18 -19.78
CA VAL A 354 -17.47 -12.84 -20.87
C VAL A 354 -18.84 -12.40 -20.32
N ALA A 355 -19.34 -13.07 -19.28
CA ALA A 355 -20.60 -12.69 -18.63
C ALA A 355 -20.52 -11.31 -17.95
N LEU A 356 -19.41 -11.01 -17.25
CA LEU A 356 -19.16 -9.70 -16.64
C LEU A 356 -19.11 -8.56 -17.65
N LEU A 357 -18.62 -8.85 -18.87
CA LEU A 357 -18.46 -7.87 -19.94
C LEU A 357 -19.71 -7.70 -20.81
N ALA A 358 -20.76 -8.50 -20.58
CA ALA A 358 -22.01 -8.38 -21.33
C ALA A 358 -22.57 -6.95 -21.23
N GLY A 359 -22.87 -6.34 -22.39
CA GLY A 359 -23.35 -4.96 -22.48
C GLY A 359 -22.28 -3.87 -22.45
N HIS A 360 -20.99 -4.21 -22.36
CA HIS A 360 -19.89 -3.24 -22.40
C HIS A 360 -19.17 -3.29 -23.76
N PRO A 361 -19.01 -2.15 -24.47
CA PRO A 361 -18.29 -2.13 -25.75
C PRO A 361 -16.80 -2.47 -25.60
N ALA A 362 -16.26 -3.32 -26.48
CA ALA A 362 -14.86 -3.76 -26.43
C ALA A 362 -13.85 -2.59 -26.46
N ALA A 363 -14.11 -1.55 -27.27
CA ALA A 363 -13.25 -0.36 -27.32
C ALA A 363 -13.21 0.40 -25.98
N HIS A 364 -14.33 0.44 -25.25
CA HIS A 364 -14.40 1.03 -23.91
C HIS A 364 -13.61 0.20 -22.90
N VAL A 365 -13.70 -1.12 -22.98
CA VAL A 365 -12.99 -2.07 -22.12
C VAL A 365 -11.48 -1.93 -22.30
N ALA A 366 -10.99 -1.93 -23.54
CA ALA A 366 -9.58 -1.78 -23.87
C ALA A 366 -8.96 -0.50 -23.28
N ASN A 367 -9.69 0.61 -23.43
CA ASN A 367 -9.24 1.92 -22.98
C ASN A 367 -9.27 2.04 -21.45
N LYS A 368 -10.40 1.72 -20.82
CA LYS A 368 -10.59 2.00 -19.39
C LYS A 368 -9.91 1.02 -18.44
N HIS A 369 -9.54 -0.20 -18.88
CA HIS A 369 -8.87 -1.17 -18.00
C HIS A 369 -7.34 -1.09 -18.01
N MET A 370 -6.75 -0.13 -18.73
CA MET A 370 -5.30 0.07 -18.75
C MET A 370 -4.68 0.26 -17.35
N ILE A 371 -5.44 0.83 -16.40
CA ILE A 371 -4.98 1.03 -15.03
C ILE A 371 -4.61 -0.28 -14.33
N TRP A 372 -5.28 -1.39 -14.67
CA TRP A 372 -4.95 -2.70 -14.10
C TRP A 372 -3.51 -3.09 -14.41
N ASP A 373 -3.06 -2.82 -15.63
CA ASP A 373 -1.70 -3.13 -16.06
C ASP A 373 -0.71 -2.04 -15.62
N TYR A 374 -1.06 -0.77 -15.78
CA TYR A 374 -0.17 0.35 -15.48
C TYR A 374 0.14 0.43 -13.98
N ALA A 375 -0.84 0.21 -13.10
CA ALA A 375 -0.61 0.17 -11.67
C ALA A 375 0.35 -0.97 -11.27
N ARG A 376 0.26 -2.12 -11.94
CA ARG A 376 1.19 -3.24 -11.73
C ARG A 376 2.58 -2.90 -12.25
N ALA A 377 2.69 -2.27 -13.42
CA ALA A 377 3.97 -1.82 -13.98
C ALA A 377 4.68 -0.83 -13.04
N MET A 378 3.95 0.14 -12.48
CA MET A 378 4.50 1.06 -11.47
C MET A 378 4.95 0.33 -10.21
N MET A 379 4.21 -0.70 -9.78
CA MET A 379 4.62 -1.53 -8.65
C MET A 379 5.85 -2.37 -8.92
N LEU A 380 6.01 -2.87 -10.15
CA LEU A 380 7.24 -3.54 -10.57
C LEU A 380 8.44 -2.60 -10.51
N TYR A 381 8.31 -1.32 -10.90
CA TYR A 381 9.39 -0.34 -10.71
C TYR A 381 9.77 -0.19 -9.23
N ARG A 382 8.77 -0.06 -8.34
CA ARG A 382 9.01 0.04 -6.91
C ARG A 382 9.67 -1.22 -6.34
N TRP A 383 9.21 -2.42 -6.71
CA TRP A 383 9.85 -3.67 -6.29
C TRP A 383 11.24 -3.85 -6.88
N GLY A 384 11.49 -3.39 -8.11
CA GLY A 384 12.82 -3.36 -8.71
C GLY A 384 13.79 -2.46 -7.93
N HIS A 385 13.31 -1.29 -7.46
CA HIS A 385 14.08 -0.45 -6.55
C HIS A 385 14.34 -1.14 -5.20
N GLN A 386 13.31 -1.73 -4.58
CA GLN A 386 13.45 -2.46 -3.32
C GLN A 386 14.43 -3.63 -3.46
N ALA A 387 14.43 -4.34 -4.59
CA ALA A 387 15.38 -5.41 -4.92
C ALA A 387 16.83 -4.91 -5.13
N GLY A 388 17.04 -3.59 -5.18
CA GLY A 388 18.34 -2.96 -5.43
C GLY A 388 18.76 -2.96 -6.89
N TRP A 389 17.82 -3.15 -7.82
CA TRP A 389 18.10 -3.17 -9.27
C TRP A 389 18.01 -1.78 -9.89
N PHE A 390 17.15 -0.91 -9.36
CA PHE A 390 16.94 0.44 -9.88
C PHE A 390 17.20 1.50 -8.82
N THR A 391 17.64 2.69 -9.24
CA THR A 391 17.63 3.87 -8.37
C THR A 391 16.21 4.40 -8.22
N GLU A 392 15.95 5.12 -7.14
CA GLU A 392 14.66 5.77 -6.93
C GLU A 392 14.34 6.80 -8.02
N GLU A 393 15.32 7.63 -8.39
CA GLU A 393 15.19 8.62 -9.47
C GLU A 393 14.81 7.95 -10.81
N TYR A 394 15.47 6.84 -11.17
CA TYR A 394 15.12 6.08 -12.37
C TYR A 394 13.65 5.63 -12.35
N CYS A 395 13.17 5.14 -11.22
CA CYS A 395 11.78 4.69 -11.10
C CYS A 395 10.79 5.85 -11.29
N TRP A 396 11.06 7.01 -10.67
CA TRP A 396 10.21 8.19 -10.86
C TRP A 396 10.20 8.68 -12.30
N GLU A 397 11.35 8.72 -12.97
CA GLU A 397 11.45 9.10 -14.38
C GLU A 397 10.67 8.16 -15.30
N ARG A 398 10.66 6.85 -15.01
CA ARG A 398 9.89 5.88 -15.80
C ARG A 398 8.39 5.87 -15.49
N MET A 399 8.00 6.15 -14.24
CA MET A 399 6.58 6.19 -13.86
C MET A 399 5.89 7.49 -14.25
N LEU A 400 6.60 8.62 -14.36
CA LEU A 400 5.98 9.92 -14.67
C LEU A 400 5.23 9.95 -16.03
N PRO A 401 5.76 9.40 -17.14
CA PRO A 401 4.99 9.29 -18.39
C PRO A 401 3.71 8.46 -18.23
N LEU A 402 3.78 7.32 -17.54
CA LEU A 402 2.62 6.46 -17.28
C LEU A 402 1.57 7.19 -16.43
N ALA A 403 2.01 7.98 -15.45
CA ALA A 403 1.12 8.80 -14.63
C ALA A 403 0.36 9.85 -15.46
N ARG A 404 1.05 10.50 -16.40
CA ARG A 404 0.42 11.44 -17.35
C ARG A 404 -0.59 10.73 -18.25
N ASP A 405 -0.27 9.51 -18.70
CA ASP A 405 -1.21 8.72 -19.49
C ASP A 405 -2.45 8.38 -18.67
N ILE A 406 -2.30 7.89 -17.44
CA ILE A 406 -3.41 7.63 -16.53
C ILE A 406 -4.26 8.89 -16.31
N GLN A 407 -3.64 10.03 -16.00
CA GLN A 407 -4.36 11.29 -15.74
C GLN A 407 -5.20 11.74 -16.96
N ARG A 408 -4.77 11.41 -18.18
CA ARG A 408 -5.51 11.73 -19.41
C ARG A 408 -6.69 10.80 -19.70
N HIS A 409 -6.68 9.57 -19.18
CA HIS A 409 -7.69 8.54 -19.49
C HIS A 409 -8.83 8.48 -18.46
N TYR A 410 -8.65 9.07 -17.29
CA TYR A 410 -9.65 9.12 -16.22
C TYR A 410 -9.86 10.54 -15.72
N ASP A 411 -11.03 10.79 -15.14
CA ASP A 411 -11.50 12.10 -14.69
C ASP A 411 -11.33 12.29 -13.17
N SER A 412 -11.08 11.21 -12.41
CA SER A 412 -10.87 11.29 -10.96
C SER A 412 -10.19 10.04 -10.37
N TRP A 413 -9.70 10.17 -9.13
CA TRP A 413 -9.25 9.04 -8.30
C TRP A 413 -10.32 7.94 -8.18
N THR A 414 -11.59 8.33 -8.04
CA THR A 414 -12.70 7.39 -7.86
C THR A 414 -12.96 6.58 -9.13
N GLU A 415 -12.96 7.23 -10.30
CA GLU A 415 -13.16 6.54 -11.57
C GLU A 415 -12.00 5.56 -11.85
N MET A 416 -10.76 6.04 -11.74
CA MET A 416 -9.55 5.23 -11.97
C MET A 416 -9.51 4.01 -11.04
N ALA A 417 -9.79 4.19 -9.75
CA ALA A 417 -9.83 3.09 -8.80
C ALA A 417 -10.99 2.12 -9.07
N GLY A 418 -12.15 2.62 -9.52
CA GLY A 418 -13.26 1.78 -9.94
C GLY A 418 -12.88 0.85 -11.09
N TYR A 419 -12.18 1.37 -12.10
CA TYR A 419 -11.68 0.55 -13.21
C TYR A 419 -10.52 -0.38 -12.80
N TYR A 420 -9.71 -0.02 -11.81
CA TYR A 420 -8.73 -0.93 -11.24
C TYR A 420 -9.39 -2.13 -10.56
N LEU A 421 -10.45 -1.91 -9.77
CA LEU A 421 -11.23 -2.99 -9.13
C LEU A 421 -11.97 -3.85 -10.15
N SER A 422 -12.53 -3.21 -11.19
CA SER A 422 -13.14 -3.89 -12.34
C SER A 422 -12.11 -4.77 -13.06
N GLY A 423 -10.94 -4.23 -13.41
CA GLY A 423 -9.87 -4.98 -14.07
C GLY A 423 -9.38 -6.15 -13.25
N ARG A 424 -9.28 -5.98 -11.92
CA ARG A 424 -8.97 -7.07 -10.98
C ARG A 424 -9.98 -8.21 -11.04
N ARG A 425 -11.27 -7.87 -11.07
CA ARG A 425 -12.37 -8.84 -11.15
C ARG A 425 -12.37 -9.57 -12.50
N LEU A 426 -12.12 -8.85 -13.59
CA LEU A 426 -11.99 -9.43 -14.93
C LEU A 426 -10.79 -10.38 -15.02
N TRP A 427 -9.64 -9.97 -14.47
CA TRP A 427 -8.43 -10.79 -14.41
C TRP A 427 -8.69 -12.12 -13.69
N ALA A 428 -9.35 -12.08 -12.54
CA ALA A 428 -9.72 -13.26 -11.75
C ALA A 428 -10.91 -14.07 -12.33
N GLY A 429 -11.40 -13.72 -13.53
CA GLY A 429 -12.54 -14.40 -14.15
C GLY A 429 -13.80 -14.33 -13.30
N GLY A 430 -14.04 -13.22 -12.61
CA GLY A 430 -15.21 -13.05 -11.75
C GLY A 430 -15.22 -13.89 -10.47
N THR A 431 -14.20 -14.72 -10.22
CA THR A 431 -14.10 -15.48 -8.98
C THR A 431 -13.98 -14.52 -7.79
N PRO A 432 -14.73 -14.74 -6.69
CA PRO A 432 -14.65 -13.87 -5.51
C PRO A 432 -13.32 -13.95 -4.78
N ASP A 433 -12.40 -14.84 -5.18
CA ASP A 433 -11.15 -15.06 -4.44
C ASP A 433 -10.47 -13.72 -4.23
N ASN A 434 -10.27 -13.34 -2.97
CA ASN A 434 -9.62 -12.11 -2.53
C ASN A 434 -10.20 -10.76 -3.05
N GLN A 435 -11.36 -10.69 -3.74
CA GLN A 435 -11.95 -9.43 -4.23
C GLN A 435 -12.24 -8.44 -3.08
N ASP A 436 -12.88 -8.94 -2.02
CA ASP A 436 -13.22 -8.16 -0.82
C ASP A 436 -12.01 -7.45 -0.20
N ARG A 437 -10.81 -8.02 -0.32
CA ARG A 437 -9.59 -7.43 0.22
C ARG A 437 -9.22 -6.16 -0.54
N PHE A 438 -9.40 -6.14 -1.86
CA PHE A 438 -9.13 -4.97 -2.70
C PHE A 438 -10.19 -3.89 -2.48
N GLU A 439 -11.46 -4.26 -2.33
CA GLU A 439 -12.55 -3.32 -2.04
C GLU A 439 -12.39 -2.68 -0.65
N LYS A 440 -12.00 -3.45 0.36
CA LYS A 440 -11.65 -2.92 1.69
C LYS A 440 -10.46 -1.95 1.63
N ALA A 441 -9.43 -2.27 0.84
CA ALA A 441 -8.29 -1.37 0.63
C ALA A 441 -8.74 -0.06 -0.04
N TYR A 442 -9.60 -0.14 -1.06
CA TYR A 442 -10.20 1.04 -1.69
C TYR A 442 -10.97 1.92 -0.68
N GLU A 443 -11.88 1.35 0.11
CA GLU A 443 -12.66 2.13 1.08
C GLU A 443 -11.78 2.78 2.16
N LYS A 444 -10.74 2.07 2.60
CA LYS A 444 -9.74 2.64 3.50
C LYS A 444 -9.05 3.85 2.85
N LEU A 445 -8.53 3.69 1.64
CA LEU A 445 -7.81 4.77 0.94
C LEU A 445 -8.70 5.97 0.62
N ARG A 446 -10.00 5.75 0.38
CA ARG A 446 -10.95 6.83 0.13
C ARG A 446 -11.18 7.71 1.37
N THR A 447 -11.05 7.15 2.57
CA THR A 447 -11.34 7.83 3.83
C THR A 447 -10.10 8.21 4.65
N ASP A 448 -8.97 7.57 4.39
CA ASP A 448 -7.72 7.85 5.08
C ASP A 448 -7.12 9.18 4.62
N VAL A 449 -6.92 10.08 5.57
CA VAL A 449 -6.35 11.40 5.33
C VAL A 449 -4.88 11.37 4.90
N ARG A 450 -4.16 10.26 5.15
CA ARG A 450 -2.81 10.01 4.62
C ARG A 450 -2.80 9.30 3.27
N SER A 451 -3.98 9.01 2.71
CA SER A 451 -4.07 8.43 1.37
C SER A 451 -3.57 9.44 0.34
N PRO A 452 -2.78 9.01 -0.67
CA PRO A 452 -2.42 9.86 -1.80
C PRO A 452 -3.63 10.57 -2.43
N TRP A 453 -4.80 9.90 -2.45
CA TRP A 453 -6.04 10.41 -3.02
C TRP A 453 -6.65 11.59 -2.25
N ASN A 454 -6.30 11.72 -0.97
CA ASN A 454 -6.74 12.81 -0.10
C ASN A 454 -5.63 13.87 0.12
N ILE A 455 -4.38 13.55 -0.23
CA ILE A 455 -3.24 14.48 -0.17
C ILE A 455 -3.14 15.32 -1.44
N VAL A 456 -3.27 14.70 -2.63
CA VAL A 456 -3.05 15.37 -3.91
C VAL A 456 -4.31 15.35 -4.77
N ASP A 457 -4.65 16.51 -5.32
CA ASP A 457 -5.78 16.65 -6.23
C ASP A 457 -5.55 15.87 -7.54
N TRP A 458 -6.63 15.34 -8.13
CA TRP A 458 -6.54 14.58 -9.37
C TRP A 458 -5.88 15.40 -10.50
N HIS A 459 -6.21 16.69 -10.63
CA HIS A 459 -5.70 17.57 -11.69
C HIS A 459 -4.36 18.23 -11.36
N HIS A 460 -3.63 17.72 -10.35
CA HIS A 460 -2.28 18.20 -10.04
C HIS A 460 -1.37 18.14 -11.29
N PRO A 461 -0.66 19.22 -11.65
CA PRO A 461 0.23 19.22 -12.80
C PRO A 461 1.39 18.22 -12.64
N LEU A 462 1.45 17.22 -13.52
CA LEU A 462 2.46 16.17 -13.47
C LEU A 462 3.75 16.61 -14.16
N GLN A 463 4.66 17.20 -13.39
CA GLN A 463 5.99 17.62 -13.80
C GLN A 463 7.04 17.12 -12.81
N ARG A 464 8.28 16.97 -13.26
CA ARG A 464 9.38 16.61 -12.35
C ARG A 464 9.59 17.72 -11.32
N ASP A 465 9.51 17.35 -10.04
CA ASP A 465 9.61 18.26 -8.89
C ASP A 465 10.54 17.72 -7.77
N TRP A 466 11.32 16.67 -8.08
CA TRP A 466 12.33 16.05 -7.21
C TRP A 466 13.76 16.28 -7.69
#